data_AF-A0A2N6LHW5-F1
#
_entry.id   AF-A0A2N6LHW5-F1
#
_cell.length_a   1.000
_cell.length_b   1.000
_cell.length_c   1.000
_cell.angle_alpha   90.00
_cell.angle_beta   90.00
_cell.angle_gamma   90.00
#
_symmetry.space_group_name_H-M   'P 1'
#
loop_
_entity.id
_entity.type
_entity.pdbx_description
1 polymer ?
#
loop_
_entity_poly.entity_id
_entity_poly.type
_entity_poly.pdbx_seq_one_letter_code
_entity_poly.pdbx_strand_id
1 'polypeptide(L)' 'MLIFKRKYISLVFFALLGLVYFTTLSHLEINPFLRSQIALMPTQLFVIIYLTYLRWNRRESTDTFSQ' A
#
# COMPACT_ATOMS: atom_id res chain seq x y z
N MET A 1 14.59 -1.53 22.07
CA MET A 1 14.66 -2.78 21.26
C MET A 1 13.30 -3.46 21.03
N LEU A 2 12.27 -3.28 21.88
CA LEU A 2 10.93 -3.88 21.70
C LEU A 2 10.11 -3.28 20.53
N ILE A 3 10.32 -2.00 20.19
CA ILE A 3 9.62 -1.32 19.09
C ILE A 3 10.04 -1.89 17.72
N PHE A 4 11.29 -2.30 17.57
CA PHE A 4 11.79 -2.94 16.34
C PHE A 4 11.06 -4.26 16.05
N LYS A 5 10.85 -5.11 17.06
CA LYS A 5 10.10 -6.38 16.89
C LYS A 5 8.66 -6.16 16.43
N ARG A 6 7.98 -5.12 16.95
CA ARG A 6 6.58 -4.81 16.59
C ARG A 6 6.45 -4.32 15.14
N LYS A 7 7.44 -3.58 14.62
CA LYS A 7 7.47 -3.11 13.23
C LYS A 7 7.59 -4.28 12.24
N TYR A 8 8.43 -5.27 12.55
CA TYR A 8 8.55 -6.48 11.73
C TYR A 8 7.29 -7.36 11.77
N ILE A 9 6.61 -7.46 12.91
CA ILE A 9 5.34 -8.20 13.00
C ILE A 9 4.29 -7.58 12.07
N SER A 10 4.18 -6.25 12.03
CA SER A 10 3.27 -5.58 11.11
C SER A 10 3.65 -5.83 9.64
N LEU A 11 4.94 -5.78 9.30
CA LEU A 11 5.41 -6.09 7.95
C LEU A 11 5.12 -7.54 7.53
N VAL A 12 5.37 -8.50 8.43
CA VAL A 12 5.07 -9.91 8.20
C VAL A 12 3.57 -10.12 8.02
N PHE A 13 2.74 -9.45 8.82
CA PHE A 13 1.28 -9.51 8.67
C PHE A 13 0.82 -8.95 7.31
N PHE A 14 1.37 -7.81 6.88
CA PHE A 14 1.09 -7.26 5.54
C PHE A 14 1.57 -8.18 4.42
N ALA A 15 2.73 -8.80 4.57
CA ALA A 15 3.26 -9.76 3.59
C ALA A 15 2.35 -11.00 3.49
N LEU A 16 1.88 -11.54 4.62
CA LEU A 16 0.95 -12.66 4.66
C LEU A 16 -0.40 -12.31 4.02
N LEU A 17 -0.95 -11.12 4.32
CA LEU A 17 -2.17 -10.63 3.68
C LEU A 17 -2.01 -10.52 2.16
N GLY A 18 -0.89 -9.96 1.69
CA GLY A 18 -0.57 -9.90 0.26
C GLY A 18 -0.49 -11.30 -0.36
N LEU A 19 0.16 -12.25 0.31
CA LEU A 19 0.31 -13.62 -0.17
C LEU A 19 -1.05 -14.32 -0.29
N VAL A 20 -1.92 -14.20 0.73
CA VAL A 20 -3.30 -14.72 0.69
C VAL A 20 -4.10 -14.07 -0.43
N TYR A 21 -3.97 -12.75 -0.61
CA TYR A 21 -4.64 -12.01 -1.68
C TYR A 21 -4.21 -12.49 -3.07
N PHE A 22 -2.92 -12.58 -3.34
CA PHE A 22 -2.42 -13.05 -4.64
C PHE A 22 -2.73 -14.53 -4.89
N THR A 23 -2.73 -15.37 -3.84
CA THR A 23 -3.07 -16.80 -3.95
C THR A 23 -4.55 -16.99 -4.26
N THR A 24 -5.44 -16.25 -3.60
CA THR A 24 -6.87 -16.31 -3.92
C THR A 24 -7.15 -15.81 -5.33
N LEU A 25 -6.50 -14.71 -5.76
CA LEU A 25 -6.55 -14.24 -7.14
C LEU A 25 -5.99 -15.23 -8.16
N SER A 26 -4.98 -16.02 -7.79
CA SER A 26 -4.35 -16.95 -8.72
C SER A 26 -5.22 -18.16 -9.03
N HIS A 27 -6.02 -18.56 -8.05
CA HIS A 27 -6.99 -19.67 -8.15
C HIS A 27 -8.35 -19.24 -8.70
N LEU A 28 -8.63 -17.94 -8.75
CA LEU A 28 -9.90 -17.44 -9.25
C LEU A 28 -9.91 -17.53 -10.79
N GLU A 29 -10.76 -18.40 -11.33
CA GLU A 29 -10.96 -18.62 -12.78
C GLU A 29 -11.76 -17.48 -13.43
N ILE A 30 -11.26 -16.25 -13.30
CA ILE A 30 -11.81 -15.06 -13.96
C ILE A 30 -11.07 -14.82 -15.28
N ASN A 31 -11.69 -14.04 -16.17
CA ASN A 31 -11.02 -13.53 -17.36
C ASN A 31 -9.64 -12.93 -17.00
N PRO A 32 -8.55 -13.33 -17.69
CA PRO A 32 -7.19 -12.88 -17.41
C PRO A 32 -7.04 -11.35 -17.41
N PHE A 33 -7.85 -10.63 -18.20
CA PHE A 33 -7.88 -9.17 -18.18
C PHE A 33 -8.33 -8.61 -16.82
N LEU A 34 -9.45 -9.09 -16.29
CA LEU A 34 -9.99 -8.67 -14.99
C LEU A 34 -9.08 -9.10 -13.84
N ARG A 35 -8.49 -10.29 -13.93
CA ARG A 35 -7.51 -10.80 -12.97
C ARG A 35 -6.30 -9.86 -12.85
N SER A 36 -5.79 -9.36 -13.99
CA SER A 36 -4.66 -8.43 -13.98
C SER A 36 -5.00 -7.07 -13.37
N GLN A 37 -6.20 -6.54 -13.60
CA GLN A 37 -6.63 -5.27 -13.00
C GLN A 37 -6.75 -5.37 -11.48
N ILE A 38 -7.38 -6.44 -11.00
CA ILE A 38 -7.55 -6.67 -9.56
C ILE A 38 -6.18 -6.87 -8.91
N ALA A 39 -5.26 -7.62 -9.54
CA ALA A 39 -3.89 -7.78 -9.03
C ALA A 39 -3.13 -6.45 -8.84
N LEU A 40 -3.45 -5.42 -9.63
CA LEU A 40 -2.82 -4.09 -9.57
C LEU A 40 -3.49 -3.12 -8.60
N MET A 41 -4.72 -3.40 -8.13
CA MET A 41 -5.46 -2.51 -7.22
C MET A 41 -4.67 -2.11 -5.95
N PRO A 42 -3.98 -3.03 -5.25
CA PRO A 42 -3.22 -2.65 -4.07
C PRO A 42 -2.14 -1.61 -4.39
N THR A 43 -1.42 -1.79 -5.50
CA THR A 43 -0.39 -0.85 -5.95
C THR A 43 -0.98 0.51 -6.31
N GLN A 44 -2.14 0.53 -6.97
CA GLN A 44 -2.84 1.79 -7.29
C GLN A 44 -3.23 2.57 -6.03
N LEU A 45 -3.74 1.88 -5.00
CA LEU A 45 -4.04 2.50 -3.71
C LEU A 45 -2.79 3.08 -3.04
N PHE A 46 -1.68 2.34 -3.02
CA PHE A 46 -0.42 2.83 -2.47
C PHE A 46 0.07 4.11 -3.18
N VAL A 47 -0.05 4.18 -4.50
CA VAL A 47 0.31 5.37 -5.28
C VAL A 47 -0.55 6.57 -4.88
N ILE A 48 -1.87 6.39 -4.74
CA ILE A 48 -2.77 7.48 -4.33
C ILE A 48 -2.43 7.97 -2.93
N ILE A 49 -2.22 7.06 -1.98
CA ILE A 49 -1.83 7.41 -0.61
C ILE A 49 -0.51 8.19 -0.61
N TYR A 50 0.48 7.71 -1.37
CA TYR A 50 1.79 8.34 -1.47
C TYR A 50 1.71 9.75 -2.08
N LEU A 51 1.00 9.91 -3.20
CA LEU A 51 0.80 11.22 -3.84
C LEU A 51 0.03 12.19 -2.95
N THR A 52 -0.98 11.70 -2.24
CA THR A 52 -1.77 12.52 -1.30
C THR A 52 -0.90 12.99 -0.14
N TYR A 53 -0.11 12.09 0.45
CA TYR A 53 0.84 12.42 1.50
C TYR A 53 1.92 13.40 1.05
N LEU A 54 2.49 13.19 -0.15
CA LEU A 54 3.47 14.09 -0.76
C LEU A 54 2.89 15.49 -0.97
N ARG A 55 1.65 15.57 -1.47
CA ARG A 55 0.96 16.85 -1.68
C ARG A 55 0.66 17.56 -0.36
N TRP A 56 0.29 16.82 0.69
CA TRP A 56 0.07 17.36 2.03
C TRP A 56 1.36 17.96 2.61
N ASN A 57 2.45 17.19 2.60
CA ASN A 57 3.74 17.61 3.14
C ASN A 57 4.29 18.88 2.46
N ARG A 58 4.05 19.05 1.16
CA ARG A 58 4.42 20.28 0.42
C ARG A 58 3.65 21.52 0.87
N ARG A 59 2.39 21.38 1.29
CA ARG A 59 1.58 22.50 1.80
C ARG A 59 2.08 22.95 3.17
N GLU A 60 2.32 21.99 4.05
CA GLU A 60 2.84 22.22 5.41
C GLU A 60 4.23 22.90 5.40
N SER A 61 5.06 22.57 4.41
CA SER A 61 6.34 23.24 4.17
C SER A 61 6.18 24.70 3.75
N THR A 62 5.09 25.06 3.05
CA THR A 62 4.86 26.43 2.57
C THR A 62 4.33 27.32 3.69
N ASP A 63 3.49 26.78 4.57
CA ASP A 63 2.91 27.52 5.70
C ASP A 63 3.96 27.91 6.76
N THR A 64 5.06 27.15 6.86
CA THR A 64 6.16 27.38 7.82
C THR A 64 7.10 28.52 7.40
N PHE A 65 7.16 28.88 6.12
CA PHE A 65 7.99 30.01 5.63
C PHE A 65 7.24 31.36 5.62
N SER A 66 5.98 31.36 6.04
CA SER A 66 5.11 32.54 6.13
C SER A 66 4.82 33.02 7.56
N GLN A 67 5.50 32.48 8.56
CA GLN A 67 5.62 33.05 9.91
C GLN A 67 7.01 33.66 10.11
#